data_AF-A0A7R9KBF4-F1
#
_entry.id   AF-A0A7R9KBF4-F1
#
_cell.length_a   1.000
_cell.length_b   1.000
_cell.length_c   1.000
_cell.angle_alpha   90.00
_cell.angle_beta   90.00
_cell.angle_gamma   90.00
#
_symmetry.space_group_name_H-M   'P 1'
#
loop_
_entity.id
_entity.type
_entity.pdbx_description
1 polymer ?
#
loop_
_entity_poly.entity_id
_entity_poly.type
_entity_poly.pdbx_seq_one_letter_code
_entity_poly.pdbx_strand_id
1 'polypeptide(L)'
;MAYFQTLVDSYDYIFYQAGDPRVQQWSFLGSPLPIVSVIVAYLYIVLVAGPKFMENRKPHSLKKIIAVYNIFQLFANSFIIYG
;
A
#
# COMPACT_ATOMS: atom_id res chain seq x y z
N MET A 1 24.16 -18.84 -14.34
CA MET A 1 23.96 -19.30 -12.95
C MET A 1 24.51 -18.31 -11.92
N ALA A 2 25.76 -17.82 -12.03
CA ALA A 2 26.30 -16.82 -11.08
C ALA A 2 25.46 -15.52 -10.97
N TYR A 3 25.02 -14.95 -12.10
CA TYR A 3 24.22 -13.72 -12.13
C TYR A 3 22.87 -13.86 -11.41
N PHE A 4 22.19 -14.99 -11.57
CA PHE A 4 20.93 -15.25 -10.88
C PHE A 4 21.12 -15.31 -9.37
N GLN A 5 22.18 -15.98 -8.92
CA GLN A 5 22.50 -16.06 -7.50
C GLN A 5 22.81 -14.67 -6.93
N THR A 6 23.59 -13.85 -7.64
CA THR A 6 23.88 -12.48 -7.22
C THR A 6 22.60 -11.63 -7.07
N LEU A 7 21.61 -11.83 -7.93
CA LEU A 7 20.32 -11.13 -7.81
C LEU A 7 19.52 -11.58 -6.57
N VAL A 8 19.48 -12.89 -6.31
CA VAL A 8 18.81 -13.45 -5.12
C VAL A 8 19.50 -12.94 -3.85
N ASP A 9 20.82 -13.01 -3.79
CA ASP A 9 21.60 -12.57 -2.63
C ASP A 9 21.43 -11.07 -2.38
N SER A 10 21.36 -10.25 -3.45
CA SER A 10 21.12 -8.81 -3.34
C SER A 10 19.71 -8.50 -2.82
N TYR A 11 18.70 -9.25 -3.28
CA TYR A 11 17.33 -9.12 -2.81
C TYR A 11 17.23 -9.46 -1.32
N ASP A 12 17.81 -10.58 -0.90
CA ASP A 12 17.80 -11.02 0.49
C ASP A 12 18.52 -10.03 1.40
N TYR A 13 19.65 -9.49 0.94
CA TYR A 13 20.37 -8.46 1.69
C TYR A 13 19.51 -7.21 1.93
N ILE A 14 18.90 -6.67 0.88
CA ILE A 14 18.15 -5.39 0.98
C ILE A 14 16.91 -5.53 1.85
N PHE A 15 16.12 -6.59 1.67
CA PHE A 15 14.80 -6.69 2.30
C PHE A 15 14.78 -7.43 3.64
N TYR A 16 15.76 -8.31 3.90
CA TYR A 16 15.75 -9.13 5.11
C TYR A 16 16.94 -8.86 6.04
N GLN A 17 18.11 -8.50 5.50
CA GLN A 17 19.32 -8.30 6.32
C GLN A 17 19.58 -6.83 6.67
N ALA A 18 19.35 -5.91 5.72
CA ALA A 18 19.54 -4.48 5.89
C ALA A 18 18.33 -3.76 6.52
N GLY A 19 17.21 -4.47 6.71
CA GLY A 19 15.98 -3.93 7.31
C GLY A 19 16.10 -3.69 8.82
N ASP A 20 15.38 -2.70 9.33
CA ASP A 20 15.34 -2.43 10.77
C ASP A 20 14.55 -3.54 11.52
N PRO A 21 15.18 -4.27 12.45
CA PRO A 21 14.53 -5.39 13.14
C PRO A 21 13.32 -4.96 13.99
N ARG A 22 13.22 -3.67 14.38
CA ARG A 22 12.12 -3.15 15.20
C ARG A 22 10.78 -3.17 14.49
N VAL A 23 10.78 -3.08 13.15
CA VAL A 23 9.57 -3.01 12.33
C VAL A 23 9.29 -4.31 11.56
N GLN A 24 10.18 -5.29 11.65
CA GLN A 24 10.09 -6.53 10.88
C GLN A 24 8.82 -7.35 11.19
N GLN A 25 8.34 -7.28 12.44
CA GLN A 25 7.11 -7.97 12.87
C GLN A 25 5.84 -7.17 12.55
N TRP A 26 5.96 -5.94 12.05
CA TRP A 26 4.79 -5.14 11.72
C TRP A 26 4.12 -5.71 10.47
N SER A 27 2.79 -5.66 10.47
CA SER A 27 2.00 -6.07 9.31
C SER A 27 2.44 -5.28 8.07
N PHE A 28 2.58 -5.96 6.93
CA PHE A 28 3.04 -5.43 5.63
C PHE A 28 4.53 -5.05 5.51
N LEU A 29 5.31 -4.99 6.59
CA LEU A 29 6.72 -4.56 6.52
C LEU A 29 7.75 -5.71 6.55
N GLY A 30 7.34 -6.92 6.95
CA GLY A 30 8.25 -8.07 6.99
C GLY A 30 8.66 -8.64 5.63
N SER A 31 7.99 -8.24 4.55
CA SER A 31 8.33 -8.60 3.16
C SER A 31 7.77 -7.53 2.22
N PRO A 32 8.39 -7.27 1.05
CA PRO A 32 7.83 -6.35 0.07
C PRO A 32 6.59 -6.92 -0.66
N LEU A 33 6.42 -8.25 -0.70
CA LEU A 33 5.35 -8.89 -1.48
C LEU A 33 3.92 -8.47 -1.07
N PRO A 34 3.57 -8.38 0.23
CA PRO A 34 2.27 -7.87 0.67
C PRO A 34 1.97 -6.44 0.19
N ILE A 35 2.97 -5.56 0.14
CA ILE A 35 2.76 -4.18 -0.34
C ILE A 35 2.53 -4.19 -1.86
N VAL A 36 3.35 -4.93 -2.60
CA VAL A 36 3.20 -5.07 -4.05
C VAL A 36 1.83 -5.64 -4.41
N SER A 37 1.34 -6.63 -3.68
CA SER A 37 0.02 -7.22 -3.94
C SER A 37 -1.13 -6.22 -3.73
N VAL A 38 -1.06 -5.39 -2.67
CA VAL A 38 -2.02 -4.31 -2.42
C VAL A 38 -2.01 -3.28 -3.54
N ILE A 39 -0.82 -2.88 -4.02
CA ILE A 39 -0.68 -1.92 -5.12
C ILE A 39 -1.30 -2.48 -6.41
N VAL A 40 -0.97 -3.73 -6.76
CA VAL A 40 -1.53 -4.39 -7.95
C VAL A 40 -3.05 -4.49 -7.84
N ALA A 41 -3.58 -4.88 -6.68
CA ALA A 41 -5.00 -4.95 -6.43
C ALA A 41 -5.68 -3.57 -6.56
N TYR A 42 -5.09 -2.52 -5.97
CA TYR A 42 -5.58 -1.15 -6.07
C TYR A 42 -5.64 -0.67 -7.53
N LEU A 43 -4.58 -0.88 -8.30
CA LEU A 43 -4.52 -0.48 -9.71
C LEU A 43 -5.54 -1.24 -10.55
N TYR A 44 -5.68 -2.54 -10.33
CA TYR A 44 -6.72 -3.33 -10.99
C TYR A 44 -8.13 -2.80 -10.68
N ILE A 45 -8.40 -2.48 -9.41
CA ILE A 45 -9.70 -1.94 -8.99
C ILE A 45 -9.95 -0.58 -9.64
N VAL A 46 -9.00 0.35 -9.62
CA VAL A 46 -9.23 1.73 -10.09
C VAL A 46 -9.20 1.84 -11.61
N LEU A 47 -8.36 1.07 -12.30
CA LEU A 47 -8.17 1.19 -13.75
C LEU A 47 -9.09 0.27 -14.56
N VAL A 48 -9.47 -0.89 -14.01
CA VAL A 48 -10.20 -1.92 -14.76
C VAL A 48 -11.56 -2.21 -14.14
N ALA A 49 -11.60 -2.70 -12.90
CA ALA A 49 -12.83 -3.20 -12.31
C ALA A 49 -13.83 -2.08 -11.98
N GLY A 50 -13.35 -0.97 -11.45
CA GLY A 50 -14.13 0.20 -11.04
C GLY A 50 -14.83 0.87 -12.22
N PRO A 51 -14.11 1.27 -13.29
CA PRO A 51 -14.72 1.85 -14.48
C PRO A 51 -15.76 0.93 -15.12
N LYS A 52 -15.44 -0.37 -15.26
CA LYS A 52 -16.37 -1.39 -15.79
C LYS A 52 -17.62 -1.55 -14.91
N PHE A 53 -17.46 -1.51 -13.60
CA PHE A 53 -18.60 -1.56 -12.66
C PHE A 53 -19.48 -0.31 -12.74
N MET A 54 -18.89 0.86 -12.99
CA MET A 54 -19.55 2.16 -13.04
C MET A 54 -20.13 2.52 -14.41
N GLU A 55 -19.81 1.77 -15.47
CA GLU A 55 -20.17 2.08 -16.88
C GLU A 55 -21.65 2.44 -17.07
N ASN A 56 -22.55 1.73 -16.40
CA ASN A 56 -24.00 1.92 -16.50
C ASN A 56 -24.62 2.48 -15.20
N ARG A 57 -23.82 3.09 -14.32
CA ARG A 57 -24.25 3.59 -13.02
C ARG A 57 -24.03 5.09 -12.90
N LYS A 58 -24.97 5.79 -12.26
CA LYS A 58 -24.77 7.21 -11.92
C LYS A 58 -23.68 7.33 -10.84
N PRO A 59 -22.87 8.40 -10.85
CA PRO A 59 -21.88 8.66 -9.82
C PRO A 59 -22.52 8.70 -8.42
N HIS A 60 -21.86 8.07 -7.46
CA HIS A 60 -22.32 8.09 -6.06
C HIS A 60 -22.00 9.44 -5.41
N SER A 61 -22.95 9.99 -4.64
CA SER A 61 -22.69 11.17 -3.82
C SER A 61 -21.93 10.77 -2.55
N LEU A 62 -20.60 10.91 -2.59
CA LEU A 62 -19.71 10.56 -1.48
C LEU A 62 -19.38 11.74 -0.54
N LYS A 63 -20.07 12.88 -0.69
CA LYS A 63 -19.75 14.13 0.04
C LYS A 63 -19.59 13.94 1.55
N LYS A 64 -20.53 13.24 2.19
CA LYS A 64 -20.48 12.99 3.65
C LYS A 64 -19.32 12.06 4.04
N ILE A 65 -19.08 11.01 3.24
CA ILE A 65 -18.01 10.05 3.48
C ILE A 65 -16.65 10.74 3.36
N ILE A 66 -16.45 11.55 2.31
CA ILE A 66 -15.22 12.33 2.11
C ILE A 66 -15.03 13.34 3.24
N ALA A 67 -16.09 14.01 3.70
CA ALA A 67 -15.99 14.96 4.81
C ALA A 67 -15.50 14.27 6.11
N VAL A 68 -16.08 13.12 6.46
CA VAL A 68 -15.64 12.33 7.63
C VAL A 68 -14.20 11.84 7.46
N TYR A 69 -13.84 11.35 6.28
CA TYR A 69 -12.48 10.92 5.97
C TYR A 69 -11.46 12.05 6.16
N ASN A 70 -11.73 13.24 5.66
CA ASN A 70 -10.84 14.39 5.78
C ASN A 70 -10.68 14.85 7.24
N ILE A 71 -11.74 14.79 8.05
CA ILE A 71 -11.66 15.10 9.48
C ILE A 71 -10.76 14.09 10.19
N PHE A 72 -10.95 12.79 9.94
CA PHE A 72 -10.08 11.76 10.47
C PHE A 72 -8.62 11.97 10.04
N GLN A 73 -8.40 12.31 8.77
CA GLN A 73 -7.07 12.57 8.23
C GLN A 73 -6.40 13.79 8.87
N LEU A 74 -7.14 14.85 9.17
CA LEU A 74 -6.62 16.00 9.93
C LEU A 74 -6.07 15.56 11.30
N PHE A 75 -6.83 14.75 12.05
CA PHE A 75 -6.39 14.26 13.36
C PHE A 75 -5.20 13.30 13.23
N ALA A 76 -5.24 12.35 12.30
CA ALA A 76 -4.16 11.39 12.07
C ALA A 76 -2.84 12.10 11.70
N ASN A 77 -2.91 13.07 10.78
CA ASN A 77 -1.73 13.86 10.39
C ASN A 77 -1.21 14.71 11.54
N SER A 78 -2.11 15.33 12.32
CA SER A 78 -1.71 16.10 13.51
C SER A 78 -1.01 15.20 14.53
N PHE A 79 -1.52 13.98 14.76
CA PHE A 79 -0.90 13.01 15.63
C PHE A 79 0.49 12.59 15.14
N ILE A 80 0.67 12.35 13.83
CA ILE A 80 1.99 11.98 13.27
C ILE A 80 3.02 13.13 13.42
N ILE A 81 2.59 14.39 13.35
CA ILE A 81 3.49 15.54 13.45
C ILE A 81 3.89 15.83 14.92
N TYR A 82 2.95 15.68 15.86
CA TYR A 82 3.16 16.06 17.26
C TYR A 82 3.41 14.89 18.21
N GLY A 83 3.20 13.65 17.78
CA GLY A 83 3.42 12.41 18.53
C GLY A 83 4.70 11.72 18.09
#